data_AF-A0A9P8LHX7-F1
#
_entry.id   AF-A0A9P8LHX7-F1
#
_cell.length_a   1.000
_cell.length_b   1.000
_cell.length_c   1.000
_cell.angle_alpha   90.00
_cell.angle_beta   90.00
_cell.angle_gamma   90.00
#
_symmetry.space_group_name_H-M   'P 1'
#
loop_
_entity.id
_entity.type
_entity.pdbx_description
1 polymer ?
#
loop_
_entity_poly.entity_id
_entity_poly.type
_entity_poly.pdbx_seq_one_letter_code
_entity_poly.pdbx_strand_id
1 'polypeptide(L)'
;MRVTRSQTGKTPKKPENPGFIETPRARQTRRQRASTPDGNEASSNSEPSTPSSQVANVGSNGRIVDGWGEGKDPKIDYSGHFEFGGSWGVSAMMIGFPLLMWYMWVGATYYDGHLPLPAEGQSLLEFAKHLYDLCYEGAFPTLKAWIIYWSFFIFEGACYLWLPGVYTTGKPLPHEGGKCLTYYCSGVWSFYVTIVVTAALHFSGIFPLYILIDEFGPLMSVAIITGFIVSFIAYFSAIYRGAEHRMTGFPIYDFFMGAELNPRMLGLLDFKMFTEVRLPWYILFLVSCAVAARQYERFGYVSGEPEKQIQAAGAWGAAPKENVPSASLADGKEPEVHQDKMWRFDPSGWVV
;
A
#
# COMPACT_ATOMS: atom_id res chain seq x y z
N MET A 1 17.03 3.16 60.80
CA MET A 1 18.51 3.10 60.73
C MET A 1 18.92 3.08 59.28
N ARG A 2 19.67 4.11 58.86
CA ARG A 2 20.25 4.27 57.52
C ARG A 2 21.60 3.56 57.54
N VAL A 3 21.84 2.65 56.59
CA VAL A 3 23.16 2.05 56.37
C VAL A 3 23.50 2.20 54.89
N THR A 4 24.53 2.99 54.62
CA THR A 4 25.19 3.21 53.33
C THR A 4 26.59 2.63 53.38
N ARG A 5 26.99 1.88 52.34
CA ARG A 5 28.36 1.70 51.80
C ARG A 5 28.30 0.52 50.80
N SER A 6 29.08 0.40 49.73
CA SER A 6 30.08 1.25 49.08
C SER A 6 30.43 0.59 47.74
N GLN A 7 30.80 1.44 46.78
CA GLN A 7 31.65 1.19 45.60
C GLN A 7 32.21 -0.23 45.39
N THR A 8 31.95 -0.78 44.20
CA THR A 8 33.02 -1.40 43.40
C THR A 8 32.69 -1.25 41.92
N GLY A 9 33.41 -0.37 41.24
CA GLY A 9 33.34 -0.22 39.79
C GLY A 9 34.08 -1.38 39.11
N LYS A 10 33.38 -2.08 38.21
CA LYS A 10 33.97 -2.85 37.11
C LYS A 10 33.03 -2.77 35.91
N THR A 11 33.49 -2.15 34.84
CA THR A 11 32.83 -2.15 33.52
C THR A 11 32.75 -3.59 32.99
N PRO A 12 31.65 -4.05 32.37
CA PRO A 12 31.58 -5.38 31.80
C PRO A 12 32.62 -5.55 30.68
N LYS A 13 33.47 -6.58 30.76
CA LYS A 13 34.34 -6.99 29.66
C LYS A 13 33.51 -7.71 28.59
N LYS A 14 33.70 -7.36 27.33
CA LYS A 14 33.13 -8.06 26.16
C LYS A 14 33.68 -9.51 26.13
N PRO A 15 32.85 -10.54 25.93
CA PRO A 15 33.37 -11.89 25.74
C PRO A 15 34.09 -12.00 24.39
N GLU A 16 35.30 -12.58 24.39
CA GLU A 16 36.05 -12.93 23.19
C GLU A 16 35.54 -14.27 22.66
N ASN A 17 34.97 -14.29 21.45
CA ASN A 17 34.65 -15.51 20.73
C ASN A 17 35.77 -15.82 19.71
N PRO A 18 36.61 -16.84 19.94
CA PRO A 18 37.65 -17.20 18.98
C PRO A 18 36.99 -17.78 17.70
N GLY A 19 37.17 -17.09 16.56
CA GLY A 19 36.65 -17.49 15.25
C GLY A 19 35.77 -16.46 14.54
N PHE A 20 35.48 -15.31 15.16
CA PHE A 20 34.69 -14.25 14.54
C PHE A 20 35.59 -13.24 13.81
N ILE A 21 35.42 -13.08 12.49
CA ILE A 21 36.07 -12.03 11.70
C ILE A 21 35.18 -10.78 11.78
N GLU A 22 35.61 -9.74 12.50
CA GLU A 22 34.92 -8.45 12.52
C GLU A 22 35.04 -7.75 11.15
N THR A 23 33.92 -7.46 10.51
CA THR A 23 33.85 -6.65 9.28
C THR A 23 34.17 -5.17 9.58
N PRO A 24 34.89 -4.45 8.69
CA PRO A 24 35.33 -3.09 8.99
C PRO A 24 34.15 -2.12 9.16
N ARG A 25 34.06 -1.49 10.33
CA ARG A 25 33.03 -0.48 10.61
C ARG A 25 33.41 0.86 9.97
N ALA A 26 32.47 1.47 9.24
CA ALA A 26 32.64 2.79 8.64
C ALA A 26 32.93 3.86 9.72
N ARG A 27 33.91 4.72 9.44
CA ARG A 27 34.43 5.78 10.31
C ARG A 27 33.38 6.88 10.50
N GLN A 28 32.78 6.96 11.69
CA GLN A 28 31.98 8.14 12.09
C GLN A 28 32.91 9.29 12.48
N THR A 29 32.93 10.34 11.66
CA THR A 29 33.67 11.58 11.90
C THR A 29 32.94 12.42 12.96
N ARG A 30 33.46 12.43 14.18
CA ARG A 30 33.03 13.32 15.27
C ARG A 30 33.55 14.73 15.00
N ARG A 31 32.69 15.68 14.61
CA ARG A 31 33.04 17.11 14.54
C ARG A 31 33.31 17.65 15.95
N GLN A 32 34.55 18.07 16.21
CA GLN A 32 34.95 18.79 17.41
C GLN A 32 34.41 20.23 17.37
N ARG A 33 33.99 20.70 18.54
CA ARG A 33 33.57 22.07 18.84
C ARG A 33 34.82 22.94 18.96
N ALA A 34 34.96 23.96 18.11
CA ALA A 34 36.04 24.94 18.19
C ALA A 34 35.58 26.18 18.97
N SER A 35 36.44 26.62 19.88
CA SER A 35 36.35 27.78 20.76
C SER A 35 36.62 29.10 20.03
N THR A 36 35.89 30.15 20.43
CA THR A 36 36.05 31.57 20.08
C THR A 36 37.40 32.15 20.49
N PRO A 37 37.83 33.23 19.82
CA PRO A 37 38.45 34.35 20.53
C PRO A 37 37.79 35.71 20.21
N ASP A 38 37.82 36.57 21.23
CA ASP A 38 37.39 37.98 21.29
C ASP A 38 38.28 38.94 20.49
N GLY A 39 37.70 40.10 20.11
CA GLY A 39 38.44 41.29 19.66
C GLY A 39 37.56 42.42 19.10
N ASN A 40 37.38 43.49 19.89
CA ASN A 40 36.64 44.74 19.63
C ASN A 40 37.30 45.67 18.56
N GLU A 41 36.50 46.45 17.80
CA GLU A 41 36.36 47.92 17.96
C GLU A 41 35.45 48.61 16.89
N ALA A 42 34.58 49.49 17.44
CA ALA A 42 33.72 50.60 16.97
C ALA A 42 33.78 51.24 15.55
N SER A 43 32.61 51.51 14.92
CA SER A 43 31.93 52.85 14.88
C SER A 43 30.95 53.11 13.70
N SER A 44 29.77 53.63 14.09
CA SER A 44 28.86 54.64 13.48
C SER A 44 27.95 54.38 12.24
N ASN A 45 26.65 54.32 12.56
CA ASN A 45 25.46 55.03 12.02
C ASN A 45 25.09 55.01 10.52
N SER A 46 23.92 54.45 10.18
CA SER A 46 22.68 55.19 9.85
C SER A 46 21.54 54.24 9.43
N GLU A 47 20.38 54.45 10.04
CA GLU A 47 19.07 53.83 9.75
C GLU A 47 18.35 54.58 8.61
N PRO A 48 17.25 54.08 7.96
CA PRO A 48 16.03 53.68 8.68
C PRO A 48 15.16 52.52 8.12
N SER A 49 14.56 51.81 9.08
CA SER A 49 13.19 51.26 9.15
C SER A 49 12.61 50.39 8.01
N THR A 50 12.38 49.11 8.32
CA THR A 50 11.34 48.26 7.70
C THR A 50 10.78 47.33 8.79
N PRO A 51 9.45 47.11 8.89
CA PRO A 51 8.84 46.69 10.14
C PRO A 51 9.17 45.26 10.53
N SER A 52 9.52 45.11 11.81
CA SER A 52 9.77 43.87 12.52
C SER A 52 8.55 42.95 12.51
N SER A 53 8.59 41.87 11.72
CA SER A 53 7.87 40.65 12.05
C SER A 53 8.65 39.94 13.16
N GLN A 54 8.07 39.96 14.36
CA GLN A 54 8.58 39.29 15.54
C GLN A 54 8.86 37.82 15.21
N VAL A 55 10.14 37.45 15.20
CA VAL A 55 10.55 36.05 15.29
C VAL A 55 10.22 35.62 16.70
N ALA A 56 9.00 35.12 16.88
CA ALA A 56 8.66 34.34 18.05
C ALA A 56 9.62 33.14 18.07
N ASN A 57 10.48 33.11 19.08
CA ASN A 57 11.27 31.95 19.46
C ASN A 57 10.30 30.82 19.81
N VAL A 58 9.91 30.01 18.83
CA VAL A 58 9.10 28.80 19.08
C VAL A 58 10.07 27.68 19.44
N GLY A 59 10.32 27.58 20.75
CA GLY A 59 10.78 26.35 21.37
C GLY A 59 9.68 25.29 21.28
N SER A 60 9.70 24.50 20.22
CA SER A 60 9.44 23.06 20.26
C SER A 60 9.93 22.50 18.94
N ASN A 61 10.90 21.57 18.97
CA ASN A 61 11.10 20.68 17.85
C ASN A 61 9.86 19.79 17.80
N GLY A 62 8.77 20.27 17.19
CA GLY A 62 7.53 19.55 17.07
C GLY A 62 7.81 18.20 16.41
N ARG A 63 7.34 17.12 17.04
CA ARG A 63 7.50 15.77 16.49
C ARG A 63 6.74 15.72 15.16
N ILE A 64 7.42 15.26 14.12
CA ILE A 64 6.78 14.96 12.84
C ILE A 64 6.31 13.51 12.92
N VAL A 65 5.00 13.31 12.84
CA VAL A 65 4.36 12.00 12.84
C VAL A 65 3.78 11.78 11.46
N ASP A 66 4.35 10.83 10.71
CA ASP A 66 3.94 10.48 9.36
C ASP A 66 3.71 11.73 8.48
N GLY A 67 4.72 12.59 8.33
CA GLY A 67 4.64 13.81 7.50
C GLY A 67 3.91 15.01 8.11
N TRP A 68 3.05 14.79 9.11
CA TRP A 68 2.36 15.86 9.83
C TRP A 68 3.20 16.38 11.01
N GLY A 69 3.31 17.69 11.16
CA GLY A 69 3.94 18.31 12.32
C GLY A 69 2.93 18.57 13.42
N GLU A 70 3.17 18.07 14.64
CA GLU A 70 2.29 18.30 15.79
C GLU A 70 1.98 19.79 15.98
N GLY A 71 0.68 20.12 16.03
CA GLY A 71 0.19 21.50 16.18
C GLY A 71 0.24 22.37 14.92
N LYS A 72 0.62 21.80 13.76
CA LYS A 72 0.61 22.49 12.46
C LYS A 72 -0.56 22.02 11.57
N ASP A 73 -0.76 22.70 10.44
CA ASP A 73 -1.86 22.42 9.52
C ASP A 73 -1.78 20.98 8.97
N PRO A 74 -2.77 20.11 9.21
CA PRO A 74 -2.77 18.74 8.72
C PRO A 74 -2.81 18.60 7.19
N LYS A 75 -3.14 19.68 6.48
CA LYS A 75 -3.13 19.71 5.02
C LYS A 75 -1.75 19.74 4.42
N ILE A 76 -0.74 20.21 5.15
CA ILE A 76 0.62 20.44 4.62
C ILE A 76 1.56 19.36 5.13
N ASP A 77 2.36 18.78 4.23
CA ASP A 77 3.46 17.92 4.63
C ASP A 77 4.66 18.76 5.11
N TYR A 78 5.11 18.52 6.34
CA TYR A 78 6.24 19.21 6.96
C TYR A 78 7.52 18.37 7.02
N SER A 79 7.50 17.13 6.53
CA SER A 79 8.69 16.25 6.55
C SER A 79 9.79 16.73 5.62
N GLY A 80 9.44 17.44 4.54
CA GLY A 80 10.39 17.82 3.49
C GLY A 80 11.02 16.62 2.76
N HIS A 81 10.46 15.41 2.94
CA HIS A 81 10.97 14.18 2.39
C HIS A 81 10.01 13.65 1.32
N PHE A 82 10.51 13.48 0.10
CA PHE A 82 9.76 12.83 -0.98
C PHE A 82 10.04 11.34 -0.98
N GLU A 83 8.97 10.54 -1.00
CA GLU A 83 9.05 9.10 -1.25
C GLU A 83 9.18 8.83 -2.75
N PHE A 84 9.62 7.63 -3.13
CA PHE A 84 9.64 7.16 -4.53
C PHE A 84 10.34 8.09 -5.54
N GLY A 85 11.32 8.91 -5.10
CA GLY A 85 12.01 9.85 -5.98
C GLY A 85 11.19 11.08 -6.38
N GLY A 86 10.12 11.40 -5.64
CA GLY A 86 9.26 12.56 -5.90
C GLY A 86 8.49 12.45 -7.21
N SER A 87 8.08 13.59 -7.77
CA SER A 87 7.21 13.66 -8.96
C SER A 87 7.72 12.85 -10.16
N TRP A 88 9.04 12.79 -10.38
CA TRP A 88 9.62 12.04 -11.50
C TRP A 88 9.51 10.53 -11.31
N GLY A 89 9.86 10.04 -10.13
CA GLY A 89 9.81 8.60 -9.85
C GLY A 89 8.38 8.08 -9.77
N VAL A 90 7.45 8.83 -9.16
CA VAL A 90 6.03 8.45 -9.19
C VAL A 90 5.45 8.48 -10.60
N SER A 91 5.85 9.44 -11.45
CA SER A 91 5.42 9.48 -12.86
C SER A 91 5.89 8.22 -13.61
N ALA A 92 7.15 7.84 -13.39
CA ALA A 92 7.71 6.63 -13.98
C ALA A 92 6.97 5.37 -13.49
N MET A 93 6.54 5.31 -12.22
CA MET A 93 5.74 4.20 -11.70
C MET A 93 4.32 4.17 -12.26
N MET A 94 3.65 5.32 -12.32
CA MET A 94 2.29 5.45 -12.86
C MET A 94 2.20 5.02 -14.32
N ILE A 95 3.25 5.25 -15.12
CA ILE A 95 3.30 4.82 -16.52
C ILE A 95 3.88 3.40 -16.63
N GLY A 96 4.95 3.13 -15.89
CA GLY A 96 5.73 1.90 -15.99
C GLY A 96 5.01 0.66 -15.49
N PHE A 97 4.28 0.72 -14.37
CA PHE A 97 3.58 -0.47 -13.85
C PHE A 97 2.43 -0.95 -14.72
N PRO A 98 1.52 -0.08 -15.24
CA PRO A 98 0.53 -0.52 -16.22
C PRO A 98 1.15 -1.11 -17.50
N LEU A 99 2.20 -0.47 -18.04
CA LEU A 99 2.92 -1.00 -19.20
C LEU A 99 3.56 -2.36 -18.91
N LEU A 100 4.15 -2.53 -17.72
CA LEU A 100 4.73 -3.78 -17.29
C LEU A 100 3.66 -4.87 -17.18
N MET A 101 2.47 -4.55 -16.67
CA MET A 101 1.34 -5.50 -16.60
C MET A 101 0.94 -5.99 -17.98
N TRP A 102 0.77 -5.09 -18.96
CA TRP A 102 0.49 -5.48 -20.35
C TRP A 102 1.63 -6.30 -20.96
N TYR A 103 2.88 -5.90 -20.73
CA TYR A 103 4.05 -6.63 -21.21
C TYR A 103 4.13 -8.07 -20.66
N MET A 104 3.93 -8.24 -19.34
CA MET A 104 3.90 -9.56 -18.70
C MET A 104 2.74 -10.41 -19.21
N TRP A 105 1.57 -9.80 -19.41
CA TRP A 105 0.41 -10.50 -19.96
C TRP A 105 0.65 -10.95 -21.41
N VAL A 106 1.29 -10.13 -22.24
CA VAL A 106 1.69 -10.52 -23.61
C VAL A 106 2.64 -11.71 -23.56
N GLY A 107 3.64 -11.69 -22.67
CA GLY A 107 4.55 -12.81 -22.46
C GLY A 107 3.82 -14.10 -22.07
N ALA A 108 2.90 -13.99 -21.12
CA ALA A 108 2.08 -15.11 -20.66
C ALA A 108 1.16 -15.69 -21.74
N THR A 109 0.62 -14.84 -22.62
CA THR A 109 -0.44 -15.24 -23.57
C THR A 109 0.09 -15.63 -24.94
N TYR A 110 1.10 -14.93 -25.45
CA TYR A 110 1.57 -15.06 -26.84
C TYR A 110 3.00 -15.62 -26.96
N TYR A 111 3.74 -15.71 -25.84
CA TYR A 111 5.13 -16.19 -25.82
C TYR A 111 5.31 -17.40 -24.87
N ASP A 112 4.25 -18.18 -24.63
CA ASP A 112 4.29 -19.39 -23.78
C ASP A 112 4.85 -19.13 -22.36
N GLY A 113 4.65 -17.92 -21.82
CA GLY A 113 5.18 -17.53 -20.51
C GLY A 113 6.61 -17.00 -20.53
N HIS A 114 7.26 -16.91 -21.69
CA HIS A 114 8.57 -16.30 -21.82
C HIS A 114 8.50 -14.77 -21.89
N LEU A 115 9.64 -14.12 -21.63
CA LEU A 115 9.78 -12.67 -21.81
C LEU A 115 9.69 -12.34 -23.31
N PRO A 116 8.79 -11.43 -23.72
CA PRO A 116 8.77 -10.94 -25.09
C PRO A 116 10.09 -10.24 -25.43
N LEU A 117 10.79 -10.74 -26.44
CA LEU A 117 12.06 -10.18 -26.93
C LEU A 117 11.95 -9.85 -28.43
N PRO A 118 12.68 -8.83 -28.91
CA PRO A 118 12.74 -8.52 -30.33
C PRO A 118 13.34 -9.69 -31.11
N ALA A 119 12.78 -9.97 -32.28
CA ALA A 119 13.33 -10.97 -33.20
C ALA A 119 14.67 -10.51 -33.77
N GLU A 120 15.48 -11.45 -34.28
CA GLU A 120 16.77 -11.13 -34.90
C GLU A 120 16.60 -10.13 -36.06
N GLY A 121 17.26 -8.98 -35.97
CA GLY A 121 17.19 -7.91 -36.98
C GLY A 121 15.97 -6.99 -36.87
N GLN A 122 15.05 -7.23 -35.94
CA GLN A 122 13.90 -6.35 -35.71
C GLN A 122 14.34 -5.07 -34.99
N SER A 123 13.88 -3.91 -35.48
CA SER A 123 14.12 -2.65 -34.79
C SER A 123 13.29 -2.55 -33.49
N LEU A 124 13.78 -1.77 -32.52
CA LEU A 124 13.04 -1.57 -31.25
C LEU A 124 11.65 -0.94 -31.47
N LEU A 125 11.50 -0.10 -32.49
CA LEU A 125 10.22 0.53 -32.80
C LEU A 125 9.21 -0.47 -33.38
N GLU A 126 9.66 -1.35 -34.29
CA GLU A 126 8.82 -2.43 -34.82
C GLU A 126 8.41 -3.41 -33.72
N PHE A 127 9.33 -3.72 -32.81
CA PHE A 127 9.03 -4.55 -31.65
C PHE A 127 8.00 -3.91 -30.73
N ALA A 128 8.15 -2.63 -30.39
CA ALA A 128 7.18 -1.90 -29.59
C ALA A 128 5.80 -1.83 -30.26
N LYS A 129 5.76 -1.62 -31.58
CA LYS A 129 4.51 -1.62 -32.34
C LYS A 129 3.85 -3.01 -32.35
N HIS A 130 4.63 -4.06 -32.51
CA HIS A 130 4.14 -5.43 -32.43
C HIS A 130 3.51 -5.75 -31.05
N LEU A 131 4.18 -5.37 -29.96
CA LEU A 131 3.63 -5.53 -28.62
C LEU A 131 2.34 -4.71 -28.42
N TYR A 132 2.29 -3.49 -28.95
CA TYR A 132 1.10 -2.67 -28.93
C TYR A 132 -0.06 -3.33 -29.69
N ASP A 133 0.19 -3.87 -30.88
CA ASP A 133 -0.83 -4.55 -31.70
C ASP A 133 -1.39 -5.77 -30.95
N LEU A 134 -0.54 -6.58 -30.30
CA LEU A 134 -0.99 -7.70 -29.44
C LEU A 134 -1.86 -7.25 -28.26
N CYS A 135 -1.47 -6.15 -27.60
CA CYS A 135 -2.27 -5.58 -26.50
C CYS A 135 -3.60 -5.01 -27.02
N TYR A 136 -3.58 -4.38 -28.19
CA TYR A 136 -4.77 -3.82 -28.80
C TYR A 136 -5.75 -4.90 -29.23
N GLU A 137 -5.28 -6.04 -29.75
CA GLU A 137 -6.16 -7.13 -30.16
C GLU A 137 -6.69 -7.93 -28.98
N GLY A 138 -5.82 -8.32 -28.04
CA GLY A 138 -6.19 -9.26 -26.98
C GLY A 138 -6.44 -8.65 -25.61
N ALA A 139 -6.15 -7.36 -25.40
CA ALA A 139 -6.41 -6.66 -24.14
C ALA A 139 -7.21 -5.37 -24.31
N PHE A 140 -7.89 -5.18 -25.45
CA PHE A 140 -8.79 -4.05 -25.61
C PHE A 140 -9.88 -4.06 -24.52
N PRO A 141 -10.19 -2.92 -23.87
CA PRO A 141 -11.20 -2.86 -22.82
C PRO A 141 -12.62 -2.95 -23.43
N THR A 142 -13.05 -4.17 -23.76
CA THR A 142 -14.33 -4.44 -24.39
C THR A 142 -15.51 -4.09 -23.47
N LEU A 143 -16.67 -3.78 -24.05
CA LEU A 143 -17.89 -3.52 -23.28
C LEU A 143 -18.25 -4.71 -22.36
N LYS A 144 -18.02 -5.94 -22.82
CA LYS A 144 -18.22 -7.16 -22.01
C LYS A 144 -17.35 -7.13 -20.75
N ALA A 145 -16.07 -6.81 -20.87
CA ALA A 145 -15.16 -6.70 -19.73
C ALA A 145 -15.56 -5.58 -18.76
N TRP A 146 -16.00 -4.43 -19.28
CA TRP A 146 -16.57 -3.35 -18.45
C TRP A 146 -17.77 -3.82 -17.65
N ILE A 147 -18.72 -4.51 -18.30
CA ILE A 147 -19.91 -5.03 -17.63
C ILE A 147 -19.52 -6.04 -16.56
N ILE A 148 -18.65 -7.00 -16.85
CA ILE A 148 -18.21 -8.02 -15.88
C ILE A 148 -17.55 -7.34 -14.67
N TYR A 149 -16.55 -6.50 -14.91
CA TYR A 149 -15.78 -5.86 -13.84
C TYR A 149 -16.65 -4.95 -12.98
N TRP A 150 -17.48 -4.10 -13.58
CA TRP A 150 -18.33 -3.17 -12.81
C TRP A 150 -19.54 -3.84 -12.18
N SER A 151 -20.08 -4.91 -12.76
CA SER A 151 -21.09 -5.72 -12.08
C SER A 151 -20.52 -6.32 -10.80
N PHE A 152 -19.30 -6.87 -10.87
CA PHE A 152 -18.59 -7.36 -9.70
C PHE A 152 -18.30 -6.24 -8.68
N PHE A 153 -17.79 -5.10 -9.14
CA PHE A 153 -17.49 -3.94 -8.29
C PHE A 153 -18.74 -3.45 -7.53
N ILE A 154 -19.86 -3.26 -8.23
CA ILE A 154 -21.13 -2.81 -7.64
C ILE A 154 -21.70 -3.88 -6.71
N PHE A 155 -21.64 -5.14 -7.11
CA PHE A 155 -22.08 -6.26 -6.28
C PHE A 155 -21.32 -6.33 -4.95
N GLU A 156 -20.00 -6.15 -4.97
CA GLU A 156 -19.20 -6.09 -3.75
C GLU A 156 -19.52 -4.86 -2.91
N GLY A 157 -19.81 -3.72 -3.54
CA GLY A 157 -20.29 -2.52 -2.85
C GLY A 157 -21.63 -2.74 -2.16
N ALA A 158 -22.57 -3.43 -2.83
CA ALA A 158 -23.84 -3.85 -2.25
C ALA A 158 -23.65 -4.82 -1.08
N CYS A 159 -22.76 -5.82 -1.23
CA CYS A 159 -22.40 -6.75 -0.18
C CYS A 159 -21.80 -6.03 1.04
N TYR A 160 -20.95 -5.02 0.81
CA TYR A 160 -20.40 -4.20 1.89
C TYR A 160 -21.50 -3.53 2.72
N LEU A 161 -22.52 -2.98 2.05
CA LEU A 161 -23.59 -2.20 2.70
C LEU A 161 -24.66 -3.07 3.38
N TRP A 162 -24.98 -4.24 2.83
CA TRP A 162 -26.15 -5.01 3.26
C TRP A 162 -25.85 -6.31 4.00
N LEU A 163 -24.67 -6.91 3.81
CA LEU A 163 -24.36 -8.16 4.48
C LEU A 163 -23.97 -7.93 5.94
N PRO A 164 -24.25 -8.90 6.82
CA PRO A 164 -23.88 -8.81 8.23
C PRO A 164 -22.36 -8.67 8.40
N GLY A 165 -21.97 -7.88 9.39
CA GLY A 165 -20.58 -7.53 9.65
C GLY A 165 -20.39 -7.04 11.08
N VAL A 166 -19.13 -6.89 11.47
CA VAL A 166 -18.73 -6.46 12.81
C VAL A 166 -18.14 -5.06 12.76
N TYR A 167 -18.46 -4.24 13.76
CA TYR A 167 -17.81 -2.93 13.89
C TYR A 167 -16.48 -3.07 14.62
N THR A 168 -15.43 -2.44 14.08
CA THR A 168 -14.11 -2.35 14.72
C THR A 168 -13.62 -0.92 14.72
N THR A 169 -12.78 -0.60 15.70
CA THR A 169 -12.15 0.72 15.83
C THR A 169 -10.75 0.67 15.22
N GLY A 170 -10.42 1.67 14.39
CA GLY A 170 -9.10 1.82 13.79
C GLY A 170 -8.10 2.49 14.73
N LYS A 171 -6.92 2.80 14.18
CA LYS A 171 -5.87 3.51 14.92
C LYS A 171 -6.32 4.95 15.25
N PRO A 172 -5.89 5.50 16.40
CA PRO A 172 -6.13 6.90 16.72
C PRO A 172 -5.40 7.80 15.72
N LEU A 173 -6.10 8.83 15.22
CA LEU A 173 -5.56 9.79 14.26
C LEU A 173 -4.97 10.99 15.01
N PRO A 174 -3.63 11.18 15.04
CA PRO A 174 -3.01 12.26 15.81
C PRO A 174 -3.48 13.65 15.37
N HIS A 175 -3.67 13.86 14.07
CA HIS A 175 -4.13 15.13 13.50
C HIS A 175 -5.62 15.43 13.75
N GLU A 176 -6.43 14.44 14.10
CA GLU A 176 -7.83 14.63 14.53
C GLU A 176 -7.98 14.53 16.05
N GLY A 177 -6.94 14.86 16.82
CA GLY A 177 -6.99 14.85 18.28
C GLY A 177 -7.16 13.44 18.89
N GLY A 178 -6.68 12.41 18.20
CA GLY A 178 -6.76 11.02 18.64
C GLY A 178 -8.09 10.33 18.31
N LYS A 179 -8.93 10.93 17.46
CA LYS A 179 -10.17 10.30 16.99
C LYS A 179 -9.87 8.96 16.33
N CYS A 180 -10.59 7.92 16.75
CA CYS A 180 -10.51 6.60 16.13
C CYS A 180 -11.69 6.41 15.20
N LEU A 181 -11.42 6.04 13.95
CA LEU A 181 -12.46 5.76 12.97
C LEU A 181 -13.10 4.39 13.22
N THR A 182 -14.43 4.34 13.17
CA THR A 182 -15.18 3.08 13.17
C THR A 182 -15.26 2.52 11.76
N TYR A 183 -15.04 1.22 11.62
CA TYR A 183 -15.08 0.46 10.37
C TYR A 183 -16.11 -0.66 10.47
N TYR A 184 -16.91 -0.82 9.42
CA TYR A 184 -17.86 -1.93 9.29
C TYR A 184 -17.23 -3.06 8.47
N CYS A 185 -16.99 -4.20 9.12
CA CYS A 185 -16.26 -5.33 8.56
C CYS A 185 -17.22 -6.47 8.21
N SER A 186 -17.75 -6.47 6.98
CA SER A 186 -18.57 -7.57 6.42
C SER A 186 -17.80 -8.44 5.40
N GLY A 187 -16.46 -8.36 5.39
CA GLY A 187 -15.62 -9.03 4.39
C GLY A 187 -15.84 -10.55 4.32
N VAL A 188 -15.85 -11.24 5.46
CA VAL A 188 -16.02 -12.71 5.47
C VAL A 188 -17.35 -13.14 4.86
N TRP A 189 -18.45 -12.48 5.25
CA TRP A 189 -19.77 -12.76 4.67
C TRP A 189 -19.83 -12.45 3.18
N SER A 190 -19.23 -11.33 2.77
CA SER A 190 -19.18 -10.95 1.36
C SER A 190 -18.44 -12.00 0.54
N PHE A 191 -17.29 -12.45 1.01
CA PHE A 191 -16.52 -13.51 0.34
C PHE A 191 -17.32 -14.80 0.15
N TYR A 192 -17.98 -15.32 1.19
CA TYR A 192 -18.79 -16.54 1.06
C TYR A 192 -20.00 -16.35 0.14
N VAL A 193 -20.67 -15.20 0.21
CA VAL A 193 -21.79 -14.89 -0.69
C VAL A 193 -21.31 -14.82 -2.15
N THR A 194 -20.15 -14.20 -2.41
CA THR A 194 -19.51 -14.15 -3.73
C THR A 194 -19.18 -15.54 -4.25
N ILE A 195 -18.66 -16.44 -3.40
CA ILE A 195 -18.40 -17.84 -3.76
C ILE A 195 -19.69 -18.55 -4.16
N VAL A 196 -20.74 -18.46 -3.33
CA VAL A 196 -22.02 -19.13 -3.59
C VAL A 196 -22.67 -18.61 -4.87
N VAL A 197 -22.71 -17.29 -5.07
CA VAL A 197 -23.28 -16.67 -6.27
C VAL A 197 -22.49 -17.08 -7.51
N THR A 198 -21.16 -17.03 -7.45
CA THR A 198 -20.32 -17.42 -8.58
C THR A 198 -20.47 -18.90 -8.92
N ALA A 199 -20.52 -19.78 -7.90
CA ALA A 199 -20.75 -21.20 -8.11
C ALA A 199 -22.12 -21.46 -8.75
N ALA A 200 -23.18 -20.81 -8.26
CA ALA A 200 -24.51 -20.92 -8.84
C ALA A 200 -24.53 -20.45 -10.31
N LEU A 201 -23.85 -19.35 -10.62
CA LEU A 201 -23.71 -18.84 -12.00
C LEU A 201 -22.93 -19.78 -12.92
N HIS A 202 -21.89 -20.43 -12.40
CA HIS A 202 -21.10 -21.41 -13.15
C HIS A 202 -21.91 -22.67 -13.45
N PHE A 203 -22.52 -23.27 -12.43
CA PHE A 203 -23.26 -24.53 -12.59
C PHE A 203 -24.61 -24.37 -13.30
N SER A 204 -25.22 -23.18 -13.27
CA SER A 204 -26.40 -22.87 -14.09
C SER A 204 -26.06 -22.63 -15.57
N GLY A 205 -24.78 -22.48 -15.91
CA GLY A 205 -24.32 -22.18 -17.27
C GLY A 205 -24.54 -20.73 -17.72
N ILE A 206 -25.10 -19.87 -16.85
CA ILE A 206 -25.35 -18.45 -17.17
C ILE A 206 -24.03 -17.68 -17.32
N PHE A 207 -23.10 -17.92 -16.40
CA PHE A 207 -21.77 -17.31 -16.43
C PHE A 207 -20.72 -18.34 -16.00
N PRO A 208 -20.19 -19.12 -16.96
CA PRO A 208 -19.09 -20.03 -16.69
C PRO A 208 -17.85 -19.29 -16.16
N LEU A 209 -17.29 -19.78 -15.06
CA LEU A 209 -16.22 -19.09 -14.35
C LEU A 209 -14.96 -18.88 -15.20
N TYR A 210 -14.66 -19.79 -16.12
CA TYR A 210 -13.51 -19.68 -17.02
C TYR A 210 -13.57 -18.48 -17.98
N ILE A 211 -14.72 -17.80 -18.11
CA ILE A 211 -14.82 -16.52 -18.83
C ILE A 211 -13.83 -15.50 -18.27
N LEU A 212 -13.53 -15.55 -16.96
CA LEU A 212 -12.55 -14.65 -16.35
C LEU A 212 -11.13 -14.84 -16.91
N ILE A 213 -10.78 -16.06 -17.33
CA ILE A 213 -9.49 -16.36 -17.97
C ILE A 213 -9.53 -16.03 -19.45
N ASP A 214 -10.63 -16.36 -20.12
CA ASP A 214 -10.78 -16.10 -21.55
C ASP A 214 -10.79 -14.60 -21.86
N GLU A 215 -11.34 -13.78 -20.95
CA GLU A 215 -11.38 -12.31 -21.04
C GLU A 215 -10.36 -11.63 -20.12
N PHE A 216 -9.30 -12.33 -19.71
CA PHE A 216 -8.33 -11.79 -18.75
C PHE A 216 -7.66 -10.50 -19.23
N GLY A 217 -7.24 -10.45 -20.50
CA GLY A 217 -6.63 -9.26 -21.11
C GLY A 217 -7.55 -8.03 -21.04
N PRO A 218 -8.78 -8.11 -21.58
CA PRO A 218 -9.75 -7.02 -21.48
C PRO A 218 -10.09 -6.62 -20.04
N LEU A 219 -10.26 -7.59 -19.13
CA LEU A 219 -10.53 -7.34 -17.71
C LEU A 219 -9.39 -6.60 -17.03
N MET A 220 -8.14 -6.98 -17.31
CA MET A 220 -6.95 -6.31 -16.79
C MET A 220 -6.91 -4.84 -17.24
N SER A 221 -7.14 -4.56 -18.52
CA SER A 221 -7.19 -3.19 -19.03
C SER A 221 -8.31 -2.37 -18.39
N VAL A 222 -9.49 -2.95 -18.23
CA VAL A 222 -10.62 -2.31 -17.53
C VAL A 222 -10.27 -2.02 -16.06
N ALA A 223 -9.61 -2.95 -15.37
CA ALA A 223 -9.19 -2.76 -13.98
C ALA A 223 -8.16 -1.63 -13.85
N ILE A 224 -7.16 -1.57 -14.73
CA ILE A 224 -6.16 -0.49 -14.79
C ILE A 224 -6.84 0.86 -15.02
N ILE A 225 -7.68 0.96 -16.05
CA ILE A 225 -8.39 2.21 -16.40
C ILE A 225 -9.31 2.63 -15.25
N THR A 226 -10.05 1.68 -14.67
CA THR A 226 -10.93 1.95 -13.52
C THR A 226 -10.13 2.45 -12.32
N GLY A 227 -8.95 1.87 -12.05
CA GLY A 227 -8.04 2.35 -11.01
C GLY A 227 -7.66 3.82 -11.18
N PHE A 228 -7.27 4.23 -12.39
CA PHE A 228 -6.97 5.63 -12.69
C PHE A 228 -8.19 6.55 -12.56
N ILE A 229 -9.35 6.14 -13.08
CA ILE A 229 -10.60 6.91 -12.97
C ILE A 229 -10.96 7.14 -11.50
N VAL A 230 -10.91 6.08 -10.71
CA VAL A 230 -11.21 6.12 -9.28
C VAL A 230 -10.24 7.02 -8.53
N SER A 231 -8.93 6.88 -8.77
CA SER A 231 -7.92 7.75 -8.14
C SER A 231 -8.10 9.22 -8.54
N PHE A 232 -8.45 9.49 -9.79
CA PHE A 232 -8.80 10.83 -10.27
C PHE A 232 -10.00 11.40 -9.50
N ILE A 233 -11.09 10.64 -9.41
CA ILE A 233 -12.29 11.06 -8.67
C ILE A 233 -11.94 11.31 -7.20
N ALA A 234 -11.18 10.41 -6.56
CA ALA A 234 -10.79 10.54 -5.16
C ALA A 234 -9.96 11.81 -4.90
N TYR A 235 -8.95 12.07 -5.75
CA TYR A 235 -8.08 13.23 -5.64
C TYR A 235 -8.84 14.55 -5.75
N PHE A 236 -9.63 14.73 -6.82
CA PHE A 236 -10.40 15.98 -7.00
C PHE A 236 -11.54 16.12 -6.00
N SER A 237 -12.15 15.01 -5.57
CA SER A 237 -13.16 15.02 -4.52
C SER A 237 -12.59 15.50 -3.18
N ALA A 238 -11.36 15.12 -2.83
CA ALA A 238 -10.70 15.57 -1.61
C ALA A 238 -10.44 17.08 -1.63
N ILE A 239 -9.93 17.61 -2.74
CA ILE A 239 -9.70 19.05 -2.94
C ILE A 239 -11.02 19.83 -2.85
N TYR A 240 -12.05 19.37 -3.55
CA TYR A 240 -13.37 20.02 -3.54
C TYR A 240 -14.00 20.06 -2.14
N ARG A 241 -13.85 18.98 -1.36
CA ARG A 241 -14.34 18.90 0.03
C ARG A 241 -13.42 19.59 1.03
N GLY A 242 -12.24 20.04 0.61
CA GLY A 242 -11.21 20.58 1.50
C GLY A 242 -10.69 19.54 2.52
N ALA A 243 -10.83 18.25 2.23
CA ALA A 243 -10.42 17.12 3.07
C ALA A 243 -8.96 16.69 2.83
N GLU A 244 -8.15 17.63 2.37
CA GLU A 244 -6.75 17.44 2.01
C GLU A 244 -5.93 17.02 3.23
N HIS A 245 -4.98 16.10 3.05
CA HIS A 245 -4.07 15.66 4.08
C HIS A 245 -2.67 15.47 3.50
N ARG A 246 -1.66 16.05 4.16
CA ARG A 246 -0.23 15.90 3.79
C ARG A 246 0.09 16.24 2.32
N MET A 247 -0.48 17.33 1.82
CA MET A 247 -0.16 17.86 0.48
C MET A 247 1.24 18.47 0.49
N THR A 248 2.04 18.17 -0.55
CA THR A 248 3.39 18.71 -0.74
C THR A 248 3.43 19.91 -1.67
N GLY A 249 2.35 20.16 -2.41
CA GLY A 249 2.26 21.24 -3.41
C GLY A 249 2.76 20.83 -4.80
N PHE A 250 3.13 19.56 -4.99
CA PHE A 250 3.51 18.99 -6.28
C PHE A 250 2.37 18.09 -6.80
N PRO A 251 1.54 18.54 -7.75
CA PRO A 251 0.29 17.85 -8.08
C PRO A 251 0.42 16.39 -8.51
N ILE A 252 1.49 16.03 -9.22
CA ILE A 252 1.70 14.65 -9.67
C ILE A 252 2.08 13.75 -8.49
N TYR A 253 2.91 14.25 -7.58
CA TYR A 253 3.29 13.53 -6.36
C TYR A 253 2.10 13.40 -5.41
N ASP A 254 1.37 14.49 -5.18
CA ASP A 254 0.18 14.50 -4.34
C ASP A 254 -0.94 13.61 -4.90
N PHE A 255 -1.07 13.53 -6.23
CA PHE A 255 -1.98 12.59 -6.90
C PHE A 255 -1.62 11.13 -6.61
N PHE A 256 -0.33 10.78 -6.69
CA PHE A 256 0.14 9.43 -6.44
C PHE A 256 0.03 9.02 -4.97
N MET A 257 0.38 9.92 -4.05
CA MET A 257 0.30 9.67 -2.60
C MET A 257 -1.15 9.70 -2.09
N GLY A 258 -2.05 10.38 -2.81
CA GLY A 258 -3.45 10.56 -2.45
C GLY A 258 -3.65 11.82 -1.60
N ALA A 259 -4.76 12.52 -1.85
CA ALA A 259 -5.08 13.78 -1.18
C ALA A 259 -5.91 13.60 0.11
N GLU A 260 -6.56 12.47 0.33
CA GLU A 260 -7.38 12.19 1.52
C GLU A 260 -6.90 10.91 2.20
N LEU A 261 -6.77 10.94 3.53
CA LEU A 261 -6.23 9.80 4.28
C LEU A 261 -7.17 8.57 4.28
N ASN A 262 -8.48 8.81 4.41
CA ASN A 262 -9.52 7.78 4.43
C ASN A 262 -10.77 8.26 3.67
N PRO A 263 -10.77 8.18 2.33
CA PRO A 263 -11.93 8.58 1.52
C PRO A 263 -13.16 7.74 1.85
N ARG A 264 -14.18 8.40 2.42
CA ARG A 264 -15.47 7.81 2.74
C ARG A 264 -16.53 8.32 1.79
N MET A 265 -16.99 7.46 0.88
CA MET A 265 -18.11 7.82 0.00
C MET A 265 -19.40 7.86 0.82
N LEU A 266 -20.00 9.07 0.89
CA LEU A 266 -21.28 9.35 1.56
C LEU A 266 -21.32 8.93 3.04
N GLY A 267 -20.16 8.77 3.69
CA GLY A 267 -20.05 8.31 5.09
C GLY A 267 -20.39 6.83 5.32
N LEU A 268 -20.74 6.08 4.28
CA LEU A 268 -21.20 4.68 4.38
C LEU A 268 -20.08 3.69 4.01
N LEU A 269 -19.32 3.97 2.95
CA LEU A 269 -18.33 3.06 2.40
C LEU A 269 -16.93 3.66 2.57
N ASP A 270 -16.06 2.94 3.29
CA ASP A 270 -14.64 3.26 3.41
C ASP A 270 -13.90 2.72 2.19
N PHE A 271 -13.51 3.63 1.29
CA PHE A 271 -13.03 3.25 -0.02
C PHE A 271 -11.67 2.55 0.04
N LYS A 272 -10.82 2.95 0.98
CA LYS A 272 -9.51 2.34 1.21
C LYS A 272 -9.65 0.88 1.61
N MET A 273 -10.50 0.60 2.60
CA MET A 273 -10.75 -0.78 3.02
C MET A 273 -11.43 -1.60 1.93
N PHE A 274 -12.38 -0.99 1.20
CA PHE A 274 -13.11 -1.65 0.12
C PHE A 274 -12.18 -2.11 -1.01
N THR A 275 -11.31 -1.23 -1.50
CA THR A 275 -10.40 -1.54 -2.61
C THR A 275 -9.19 -2.36 -2.19
N GLU A 276 -8.75 -2.27 -0.95
CA GLU A 276 -7.60 -3.06 -0.45
C GLU A 276 -7.98 -4.51 -0.16
N VAL A 277 -9.16 -4.75 0.41
CA VAL A 277 -9.52 -6.08 0.95
C VAL A 277 -10.41 -6.88 0.00
N ARG A 278 -11.37 -6.25 -0.69
CA ARG A 278 -12.39 -7.03 -1.43
C ARG A 278 -11.98 -7.28 -2.87
N LEU A 279 -11.80 -6.21 -3.62
CA LEU A 279 -11.57 -6.31 -5.07
C LEU A 279 -10.36 -7.19 -5.42
N PRO A 280 -9.13 -6.90 -4.96
CA PRO A 280 -7.96 -7.66 -5.40
C PRO A 280 -7.98 -9.10 -4.92
N TRP A 281 -8.33 -9.34 -3.65
CA TRP A 281 -8.30 -10.69 -3.07
C TRP A 281 -9.39 -11.59 -3.61
N TYR A 282 -10.58 -11.06 -3.84
CA TYR A 282 -11.68 -11.86 -4.37
C TYR A 282 -11.46 -12.12 -5.85
N ILE A 283 -11.00 -11.13 -6.63
CA ILE A 283 -10.63 -11.34 -8.03
C ILE A 283 -9.50 -12.37 -8.13
N LEU A 284 -8.47 -12.30 -7.28
CA LEU A 284 -7.39 -13.27 -7.24
C LEU A 284 -7.93 -14.69 -7.01
N PHE A 285 -8.76 -14.86 -5.98
CA PHE A 285 -9.40 -16.14 -5.69
C PHE A 285 -10.25 -16.66 -6.86
N LEU A 286 -11.11 -15.80 -7.42
CA LEU A 286 -12.00 -16.15 -8.53
C LEU A 286 -11.23 -16.52 -9.80
N VAL A 287 -10.14 -15.81 -10.10
CA VAL A 287 -9.24 -16.13 -11.22
C VAL A 287 -8.56 -17.47 -10.99
N SER A 288 -8.07 -17.78 -9.78
CA SER A 288 -7.51 -19.09 -9.47
C SER A 288 -8.53 -20.23 -9.66
N CYS A 289 -9.77 -20.03 -9.20
CA CYS A 289 -10.86 -20.97 -9.46
C CYS A 289 -11.21 -21.08 -10.95
N ALA A 290 -11.15 -19.97 -11.70
CA ALA A 290 -11.38 -19.95 -13.14
C ALA A 290 -10.32 -20.73 -13.92
N VAL A 291 -9.04 -20.65 -13.52
CA VAL A 291 -7.97 -21.49 -14.08
C VAL A 291 -8.25 -22.97 -13.84
N ALA A 292 -8.62 -23.35 -12.61
CA ALA A 292 -8.96 -24.74 -12.30
C ALA A 292 -10.16 -25.25 -13.11
N ALA A 293 -11.22 -24.44 -13.21
CA ALA A 293 -12.39 -24.77 -14.02
C ALA A 293 -12.03 -24.93 -15.50
N ARG A 294 -11.17 -24.05 -16.04
CA ARG A 294 -10.72 -24.12 -17.44
C ARG A 294 -9.84 -25.34 -17.72
N GLN A 295 -8.98 -25.72 -16.78
CA GLN A 295 -8.19 -26.95 -16.89
C GLN A 295 -9.08 -28.18 -16.87
N TYR A 296 -10.05 -28.25 -15.96
CA TYR A 296 -11.00 -29.35 -15.90
C TYR A 296 -11.81 -29.49 -17.19
N GLU A 297 -12.27 -28.38 -17.77
CA GLU A 297 -12.99 -28.39 -19.05
C GLU A 297 -12.14 -28.88 -20.23
N ARG A 298 -10.87 -28.45 -20.32
CA ARG A 298 -9.98 -28.80 -21.44
C ARG A 298 -9.39 -30.20 -21.33
N PHE A 299 -9.05 -30.65 -20.12
CA PHE A 299 -8.25 -31.85 -19.89
C PHE A 299 -9.00 -32.94 -19.12
N GLY A 300 -10.14 -32.65 -18.51
CA GLY A 300 -10.87 -33.57 -17.65
C GLY A 300 -10.27 -33.76 -16.25
N TYR A 301 -9.19 -33.04 -15.92
CA TYR A 301 -8.54 -33.04 -14.60
C TYR A 301 -7.93 -31.68 -14.28
N VAL A 302 -7.64 -31.44 -12.99
CA VAL A 302 -6.96 -30.23 -12.50
C VAL A 302 -5.56 -30.63 -12.02
N SER A 303 -4.53 -29.86 -12.38
CA SER A 303 -3.18 -30.11 -11.86
C SER A 303 -3.03 -29.56 -10.43
N GLY A 304 -2.01 -29.99 -9.71
CA GLY A 304 -1.82 -29.55 -8.32
C GLY A 304 -1.50 -28.05 -8.16
N GLU A 305 -1.15 -27.34 -9.23
CA GLU A 305 -0.72 -25.94 -9.14
C GLU A 305 -1.89 -24.96 -8.94
N PRO A 306 -2.99 -24.99 -9.73
CA PRO A 306 -4.20 -24.23 -9.41
C PRO A 306 -4.78 -24.57 -8.04
N GLU A 307 -4.72 -25.83 -7.61
CA GLU A 307 -5.23 -26.24 -6.29
C GLU A 307 -4.48 -25.54 -5.15
N LYS A 308 -3.15 -25.44 -5.24
CA LYS A 308 -2.33 -24.69 -4.26
C LYS A 308 -2.67 -23.21 -4.26
N GLN A 309 -2.89 -22.60 -5.43
CA GLN A 309 -3.25 -21.18 -5.54
C GLN A 309 -4.61 -20.90 -4.90
N ILE A 310 -5.60 -21.76 -5.13
CA ILE A 310 -6.93 -21.68 -4.51
C ILE A 310 -6.81 -21.82 -2.99
N GLN A 311 -6.03 -22.79 -2.50
CA GLN A 311 -5.80 -22.97 -1.07
C GLN A 311 -5.11 -21.74 -0.45
N ALA A 312 -4.08 -21.20 -1.10
CA ALA A 312 -3.39 -20.01 -0.63
C ALA A 312 -4.31 -18.78 -0.57
N ALA A 313 -5.07 -18.52 -1.65
CA ALA A 313 -6.02 -17.40 -1.71
C ALA A 313 -7.18 -17.56 -0.72
N GLY A 314 -7.71 -18.78 -0.57
CA GLY A 314 -8.79 -19.08 0.36
C GLY A 314 -8.36 -19.04 1.83
N ALA A 315 -7.17 -19.56 2.16
CA ALA A 315 -6.62 -19.52 3.50
C ALA A 315 -6.33 -18.10 3.96
N TRP A 316 -5.88 -17.21 3.06
CA TRP A 316 -5.68 -15.80 3.38
C TRP A 316 -6.99 -15.10 3.77
N GLY A 317 -8.09 -15.40 3.07
CA GLY A 317 -9.42 -14.86 3.40
C GLY A 317 -10.00 -15.40 4.71
N ALA A 318 -9.53 -16.56 5.17
CA ALA A 318 -10.03 -17.29 6.34
C ALA A 318 -9.07 -17.31 7.54
N ALA A 319 -7.89 -16.69 7.43
CA ALA A 319 -6.84 -16.77 8.44
C ALA A 319 -7.38 -16.27 9.81
N PRO A 320 -7.40 -17.11 10.86
CA PRO A 320 -7.78 -16.66 12.17
C PRO A 320 -6.74 -15.67 12.68
N LYS A 321 -7.20 -14.56 13.28
CA LYS A 321 -6.31 -13.69 14.05
C LYS A 321 -5.73 -14.51 15.20
N GLU A 322 -4.41 -14.67 15.23
CA GLU A 322 -3.75 -14.94 16.51
C GLU A 322 -4.17 -13.85 17.50
N ASN A 323 -4.64 -14.26 18.67
CA ASN A 323 -5.04 -13.36 19.74
C ASN A 323 -3.86 -12.49 20.15
N VAL A 324 -3.78 -11.27 19.62
CA VAL A 324 -2.96 -10.22 20.22
C VAL A 324 -3.65 -9.86 21.53
N PRO A 325 -3.00 -10.04 22.70
CA PRO A 325 -3.62 -9.74 23.98
C PRO A 325 -4.05 -8.28 23.99
N SER A 326 -5.31 -8.03 24.32
CA SER A 326 -5.81 -6.68 24.60
C SER A 326 -4.99 -6.11 25.76
N ALA A 327 -4.13 -5.15 25.47
CA ALA A 327 -3.39 -4.43 26.50
C ALA A 327 -4.40 -3.68 27.39
N SER A 328 -4.61 -4.17 28.60
CA SER A 328 -5.37 -3.45 29.61
C SER A 328 -4.59 -2.20 30.00
N LEU A 329 -5.23 -1.04 29.88
CA LEU A 329 -4.75 0.23 30.43
C LEU A 329 -4.76 0.15 31.96
N ALA A 330 -3.69 -0.35 32.54
CA ALA A 330 -3.35 -0.17 33.94
C ALA A 330 -1.85 0.09 34.03
N ASP A 331 -1.51 1.21 34.65
CA ASP A 331 -0.18 1.79 34.87
C ASP A 331 0.43 2.54 33.67
N GLY A 332 0.53 3.86 33.84
CA GLY A 332 1.02 4.85 32.87
C GLY A 332 2.51 4.72 32.52
N LYS A 333 2.89 3.60 31.92
CA LYS A 333 4.12 3.43 31.13
C LYS A 333 3.70 3.11 29.71
N GLU A 334 4.18 3.92 28.76
CA GLU A 334 4.04 3.60 27.33
C GLU A 334 4.63 2.21 27.06
N PRO A 335 3.91 1.31 26.38
CA PRO A 335 4.50 0.05 25.95
C PRO A 335 5.49 0.33 24.82
N GLU A 336 6.74 -0.08 25.03
CA GLU A 336 7.77 -0.12 24.01
C GLU A 336 7.34 -1.16 22.95
N VAL A 337 6.69 -0.70 21.88
CA VAL A 337 6.25 -1.56 20.77
C VAL A 337 7.49 -1.96 19.97
N HIS A 338 8.09 -3.10 20.32
CA HIS A 338 9.00 -3.79 19.42
C HIS A 338 8.23 -4.23 18.16
N GLN A 339 8.42 -3.51 17.05
CA GLN A 339 7.81 -3.75 15.73
C GLN A 339 8.27 -5.05 15.03
N ASP A 340 9.05 -5.91 15.66
CA ASP A 340 9.78 -7.00 14.99
C ASP A 340 9.01 -8.32 14.82
N LYS A 341 7.68 -8.35 14.95
CA LYS A 341 6.92 -9.62 14.89
C LYS A 341 5.68 -9.63 13.99
N MET A 342 5.56 -8.74 13.01
CA MET A 342 4.40 -8.78 12.09
C MET A 342 4.66 -9.47 10.75
N TRP A 343 5.92 -9.77 10.38
CA TRP A 343 6.24 -10.31 9.05
C TRP A 343 7.40 -11.29 9.05
N ARG A 344 7.21 -12.49 9.61
CA ARG A 344 8.09 -13.63 9.30
C ARG A 344 7.44 -14.44 8.18
N PHE A 345 7.96 -14.26 6.96
CA PHE A 345 7.85 -15.29 5.95
C PHE A 345 8.79 -16.43 6.35
N ASP A 346 8.21 -17.60 6.66
CA ASP A 346 8.96 -18.84 6.75
C ASP A 346 9.28 -19.31 5.32
N PRO A 347 10.56 -19.43 4.93
CA PRO A 347 10.93 -19.91 3.60
C PRO A 347 10.66 -21.42 3.40
N SER A 348 10.21 -22.13 4.43
CA SER A 348 9.76 -23.52 4.36
C SER A 348 8.23 -23.61 4.46
N GLY A 349 7.55 -23.30 3.35
CA GLY A 349 6.09 -23.33 3.30
C GLY A 349 5.50 -24.66 3.75
N TRP A 350 4.85 -24.67 4.91
CA TRP A 350 3.80 -25.58 5.35
C TRP A 350 2.99 -24.88 6.45
N VAL A 351 1.67 -24.76 6.26
CA VAL A 351 0.73 -24.22 7.24
C VAL A 351 0.45 -25.28 8.31
N VAL A 352 0.42 -24.86 9.58
CA VAL A 352 -0.48 -25.40 10.61
C VAL A 352 -1.19 -24.22 11.27
#